data_AF-A0A7Y2EAM7-F1
#
_entry.id   AF-A0A7Y2EAM7-F1
#
_cell.length_a   1.000
_cell.length_b   1.000
_cell.length_c   1.000
_cell.angle_alpha   90.00
_cell.angle_beta   90.00
_cell.angle_gamma   90.00
#
_symmetry.space_group_name_H-M   'P 1'
#
loop_
_entity.id
_entity.type
_entity.pdbx_description
1 polymer ?
#
loop_
_entity_poly.entity_id
_entity_poly.type
_entity_poly.pdbx_seq_one_letter_code
_entity_poly.pdbx_strand_id
1 'polypeptide(L)'
;MHQKHVYQVGDKVLHGDFGEGLVVDVRGRLFYDILEVVFQAGVKRVTSIHPLLQPKPLLAETEAATRPRRRKAKANGTNGSENGQEATDPVLTLSPNSQTLLDQLQKGPLSDTNDYALHLEGEEQAIHRGFENLLCLSAMQNVEQFEYQERACLRILRDMRGRGLLADEVGLGKTVEAAMVLKEYMLRGLVRRVLVLVPASLTIQWQEELKNKCDLNFVLAGRKRNWEESPLLICSLDTAKTHRNRETLLNQSFDMVIVDAAHRLRNHQTL
;
A
#
# COMPACT_ATOMS: atom_id res chain seq x y z
N MET A 1 -19.83 -0.19 -3.88
CA MET A 1 -18.59 -0.69 -4.50
C MET A 1 -18.00 0.42 -5.34
N HIS A 2 -16.70 0.69 -5.27
CA HIS A 2 -16.05 1.60 -6.23
C HIS A 2 -15.72 0.83 -7.51
N GLN A 3 -16.25 1.30 -8.64
CA GLN A 3 -16.00 0.71 -9.96
C GLN A 3 -14.55 0.99 -10.38
N LYS A 4 -13.82 -0.03 -10.87
CA LYS A 4 -12.44 0.16 -11.34
C LYS A 4 -12.45 1.13 -12.52
N HIS A 5 -11.98 2.36 -12.28
CA HIS A 5 -11.69 3.28 -13.35
C HIS A 5 -10.37 2.85 -14.00
N VAL A 6 -10.40 2.71 -15.32
CA VAL A 6 -9.23 2.37 -16.14
C VAL A 6 -8.67 3.68 -16.67
N TYR A 7 -7.47 4.02 -16.23
CA TYR A 7 -6.80 5.26 -16.62
C TYR A 7 -5.81 5.01 -17.76
N GLN A 8 -5.51 6.04 -18.54
CA GLN A 8 -4.56 6.02 -19.65
C GLN A 8 -3.55 7.18 -19.51
N VAL A 9 -2.40 7.05 -20.19
CA VAL A 9 -1.41 8.12 -20.27
C VAL A 9 -2.01 9.31 -21.04
N GLY A 10 -2.03 10.48 -20.40
CA GLY A 10 -2.71 11.69 -20.88
C GLY A 10 -3.98 12.03 -20.11
N ASP A 11 -4.50 11.14 -19.26
CA ASP A 11 -5.70 11.43 -18.46
C ASP A 11 -5.46 12.54 -17.42
N LYS A 12 -6.50 13.35 -17.20
CA LYS A 12 -6.53 14.38 -16.17
C LYS A 12 -7.26 13.89 -14.93
N VAL A 13 -6.60 14.03 -13.79
CA VAL A 13 -7.09 13.59 -12.49
C VAL A 13 -7.03 14.73 -11.48
N LEU A 14 -7.96 14.71 -10.52
CA LEU A 14 -7.97 15.61 -9.38
C LEU A 14 -7.54 14.84 -8.13
N HIS A 15 -6.68 15.44 -7.30
CA HIS A 15 -6.30 14.91 -6.00
C HIS A 15 -6.64 15.91 -4.90
N GLY A 16 -7.30 15.46 -3.82
CA GLY A 16 -7.76 16.33 -2.73
C GLY A 16 -6.71 17.34 -2.25
N ASP A 17 -5.49 16.86 -1.98
CA ASP A 17 -4.40 17.70 -1.43
C ASP A 17 -3.46 18.32 -2.48
N PHE A 18 -3.51 17.88 -3.75
CA PHE A 18 -2.53 18.26 -4.78
C PHE A 18 -3.13 18.91 -6.04
N GLY A 19 -4.45 19.07 -6.09
CA GLY A 19 -5.15 19.73 -7.20
C GLY A 19 -5.21 18.89 -8.48
N GLU A 20 -5.17 19.54 -9.63
CA GLU A 20 -5.19 18.88 -10.95
C GLU A 20 -3.81 18.33 -11.31
N GLY A 21 -3.78 17.09 -11.80
CA GLY A 21 -2.59 16.42 -12.28
C GLY A 21 -2.80 15.62 -13.56
N LEU A 22 -1.70 15.31 -14.25
CA LEU A 22 -1.67 14.61 -15.53
C LEU A 22 -1.03 13.23 -15.38
N VAL A 23 -1.71 12.18 -15.81
CA VAL A 23 -1.17 10.80 -15.84
C VAL A 23 -0.10 10.69 -16.93
N VAL A 24 1.13 10.35 -16.58
CA VAL A 24 2.29 10.23 -17.50
C VAL A 24 2.80 8.80 -17.69
N ASP A 25 2.50 7.88 -16.77
CA ASP A 25 2.74 6.44 -16.90
C ASP A 25 1.59 5.66 -16.27
N VAL A 26 1.26 4.50 -16.84
CA VAL A 26 0.21 3.58 -16.38
C VAL A 26 0.73 2.15 -16.42
N ARG A 27 1.09 1.61 -15.25
CA ARG A 27 1.51 0.22 -15.08
C ARG A 27 0.33 -0.61 -14.59
N GLY A 28 -0.36 -1.24 -15.54
CA GLY A 28 -1.50 -2.11 -15.25
C GLY A 28 -1.12 -3.29 -14.34
N ARG A 29 -1.95 -3.56 -13.33
CA ARG A 29 -1.87 -4.78 -12.50
C ARG A 29 -3.22 -5.50 -12.50
N LEU A 30 -3.25 -6.70 -11.94
CA LEU A 30 -4.40 -7.62 -11.94
C LEU A 30 -5.65 -7.14 -11.16
N PHE A 31 -5.68 -5.90 -10.64
CA PHE A 31 -6.78 -5.31 -9.86
C PHE A 31 -6.89 -3.80 -10.11
N TYR A 32 -5.82 -3.08 -9.81
CA TYR A 32 -5.67 -1.63 -9.92
C TYR A 32 -4.51 -1.32 -10.87
N ASP A 33 -4.45 -0.09 -11.36
CA ASP A 33 -3.34 0.37 -12.19
C ASP A 33 -2.48 1.34 -11.36
N ILE A 34 -1.15 1.28 -11.51
CA ILE A 34 -0.24 2.21 -10.86
C ILE A 34 -0.02 3.38 -11.82
N LEU A 35 -0.31 4.58 -11.35
CA LEU A 35 -0.25 5.81 -12.13
C LEU A 35 0.93 6.66 -11.62
N GLU A 36 1.76 7.15 -12.51
CA GLU A 36 2.61 8.30 -12.20
C GLU A 36 1.90 9.55 -12.68
N VAL A 37 1.67 10.49 -11.78
CA VAL A 37 0.85 11.68 -12.01
C VAL A 37 1.66 12.93 -11.67
N VAL A 38 1.72 13.87 -12.61
CA VAL A 38 2.38 15.17 -12.42
C VAL A 38 1.35 16.18 -11.94
N PHE A 39 1.44 16.58 -10.68
CA PHE A 39 0.66 17.68 -10.09
C PHE A 39 1.48 18.98 -10.10
N GLN A 40 0.86 20.12 -9.77
CA GLN A 40 1.60 21.38 -9.58
C GLN A 40 2.65 21.28 -8.44
N ALA A 41 2.39 20.45 -7.43
CA ALA A 41 3.32 20.15 -6.34
C ALA A 41 4.40 19.08 -6.69
N GLY A 42 4.52 18.70 -7.96
CA GLY A 42 5.50 17.71 -8.45
C GLY A 42 4.89 16.35 -8.80
N VAL A 43 5.76 15.37 -9.09
CA VAL A 43 5.36 14.03 -9.50
C VAL A 43 5.01 13.17 -8.28
N LYS A 44 3.86 12.51 -8.29
CA LYS A 44 3.46 11.53 -7.26
C LYS A 44 2.99 10.23 -7.93
N ARG A 45 3.40 9.09 -7.35
CA ARG A 45 2.95 7.76 -7.76
C ARG A 45 1.73 7.35 -6.93
N VAL A 46 0.59 7.15 -7.58
CA VAL A 46 -0.71 6.84 -6.97
C VAL A 46 -1.33 5.58 -7.59
N THR A 47 -2.40 5.05 -7.01
CA THR A 47 -3.13 3.90 -7.57
C THR A 47 -4.47 4.33 -8.15
N SER A 48 -4.98 3.59 -9.13
CA SER A 48 -6.30 3.82 -9.76
C SER A 48 -7.51 3.67 -8.82
N ILE A 49 -7.27 3.38 -7.53
CA ILE A 49 -8.26 3.21 -6.46
C ILE A 49 -7.95 4.11 -5.25
N HIS A 50 -7.04 5.08 -5.39
CA HIS A 50 -6.64 5.97 -4.32
C HIS A 50 -7.82 6.87 -3.87
N PRO A 51 -8.17 6.93 -2.58
CA PRO A 51 -9.46 7.48 -2.13
C PRO A 51 -9.61 8.99 -2.34
N LEU A 52 -8.51 9.72 -2.45
CA LEU A 52 -8.50 11.16 -2.73
C LEU A 52 -8.32 11.47 -4.22
N LEU A 53 -8.17 10.46 -5.09
CA LEU A 53 -7.97 10.61 -6.53
C LEU A 53 -9.30 10.43 -7.27
N GLN A 54 -9.70 11.43 -8.04
CA GLN A 54 -10.93 11.42 -8.82
C GLN A 54 -10.63 11.72 -10.29
N PRO A 55 -11.28 11.03 -11.26
CA PRO A 55 -11.15 11.37 -12.67
C PRO A 55 -11.80 12.73 -12.92
N LYS A 56 -11.13 13.62 -13.67
CA LYS A 56 -11.77 14.88 -14.08
C LYS A 56 -12.80 14.58 -15.17
N PRO A 57 -14.09 14.92 -15.00
CA PRO A 57 -15.10 14.62 -16.02
C PRO A 57 -14.77 15.36 -17.32
N LEU A 58 -14.90 14.65 -18.44
CA LEU A 58 -14.76 15.21 -19.78
C LEU A 58 -15.91 16.19 -20.05
N LEU A 59 -15.66 17.47 -19.81
CA LEU A 59 -16.45 18.54 -20.41
C LEU A 59 -16.29 18.44 -21.93
N ALA A 60 -17.42 18.37 -22.64
CA ALA A 60 -17.45 18.23 -24.09
C ALA A 60 -17.20 19.58 -24.76
N GLU A 61 -15.92 19.96 -24.88
CA GLU A 61 -15.50 21.09 -25.72
C GLU A 61 -14.89 20.59 -27.04
N THR A 62 -15.44 21.14 -28.12
CA THR A 62 -15.21 20.75 -29.51
C THR A 62 -13.96 21.40 -30.10
N GLU A 63 -13.44 20.77 -31.15
CA GLU A 63 -12.60 21.38 -32.22
C GLU A 63 -11.18 21.89 -31.90
N ALA A 64 -10.21 21.29 -32.62
CA ALA A 64 -8.94 21.88 -33.09
C ALA A 64 -7.88 22.30 -32.03
N ALA A 65 -6.58 22.38 -32.34
CA ALA A 65 -5.90 22.29 -33.63
C ALA A 65 -4.47 21.72 -33.54
N THR A 66 -3.95 21.28 -34.70
CA THR A 66 -2.51 21.25 -35.09
C THR A 66 -1.46 20.59 -34.18
N ARG A 67 -0.99 19.39 -34.57
CA ARG A 67 0.37 18.92 -34.24
C ARG A 67 1.44 19.73 -35.01
N PRO A 68 2.49 20.29 -34.37
CA PRO A 68 3.70 20.71 -35.06
C PRO A 68 4.56 19.50 -35.47
N ARG A 69 5.28 19.59 -36.59
CA ARG A 69 6.18 18.52 -37.06
C ARG A 69 7.58 18.62 -36.44
N ARG A 70 8.13 17.46 -36.09
CA ARG A 70 9.56 17.16 -35.93
C ARG A 70 10.44 17.91 -36.94
N ARG A 71 11.33 18.79 -36.48
CA ARG A 71 12.45 19.34 -37.29
C ARG A 71 13.78 18.76 -36.79
N LYS A 72 14.65 18.39 -37.73
CA LYS A 72 16.07 18.09 -37.48
C LYS A 72 16.86 19.40 -37.56
N ALA A 73 17.87 19.55 -36.71
CA ALA A 73 18.97 20.48 -36.94
C ALA A 73 20.28 19.69 -36.89
N LYS A 74 21.11 19.84 -37.94
CA LYS A 74 22.54 19.52 -37.91
C LYS A 74 23.30 20.84 -37.75
N ALA A 75 24.38 20.82 -36.99
CA ALA A 75 25.49 21.76 -37.14
C ALA A 75 26.79 20.98 -36.88
N ASN A 76 27.77 21.12 -37.78
CA ASN A 76 29.13 20.60 -37.57
C ASN A 76 30.02 21.73 -37.06
N GLY A 77 31.02 21.40 -36.23
CA GLY A 77 32.01 22.36 -35.71
C GLY A 77 33.30 21.70 -35.23
N THR A 78 34.23 21.49 -36.15
CA THR A 78 35.68 21.25 -35.93
C THR A 78 36.36 22.49 -35.32
N ASN A 79 37.47 22.48 -34.56
CA ASN A 79 38.50 21.50 -34.16
C ASN A 79 39.11 21.94 -32.79
N GLY A 80 39.90 21.11 -32.11
CA GLY A 80 40.78 21.53 -30.99
C GLY A 80 41.47 20.37 -30.27
N SER A 81 42.68 20.57 -29.75
CA SER A 81 43.52 19.53 -29.12
C SER A 81 43.82 19.78 -27.63
N GLU A 82 44.10 18.67 -26.95
CA GLU A 82 45.02 18.50 -25.80
C GLU A 82 44.68 19.00 -24.37
N ASN A 83 44.82 18.03 -23.45
CA ASN A 83 45.40 18.11 -22.10
C ASN A 83 44.79 19.05 -21.04
N GLY A 84 44.11 18.44 -20.06
CA GLY A 84 43.71 19.06 -18.81
C GLY A 84 42.68 18.23 -18.05
N GLN A 85 43.13 17.22 -17.26
CA GLN A 85 42.24 16.47 -16.38
C GLN A 85 42.02 17.22 -15.05
N GLU A 86 41.29 18.33 -15.12
CA GLU A 86 40.64 18.88 -13.94
C GLU A 86 39.55 17.89 -13.47
N ALA A 87 39.48 17.66 -12.16
CA ALA A 87 38.43 16.84 -11.57
C ALA A 87 37.12 17.64 -11.57
N THR A 88 36.36 17.56 -12.66
CA THR A 88 35.09 18.26 -12.82
C THR A 88 34.14 17.90 -11.69
N ASP A 89 33.59 18.90 -10.99
CA ASP A 89 32.53 18.72 -10.01
C ASP A 89 31.38 17.89 -10.59
N PRO A 90 30.69 17.05 -9.78
CA PRO A 90 29.64 16.16 -10.26
C PRO A 90 28.47 16.98 -10.85
N VAL A 91 28.41 17.04 -12.18
CA VAL A 91 27.40 17.80 -12.93
C VAL A 91 26.02 17.15 -12.77
N LEU A 92 25.31 17.56 -11.71
CA LEU A 92 23.94 17.15 -11.41
C LEU A 92 23.01 17.55 -12.56
N THR A 93 22.75 16.60 -13.45
CA THR A 93 21.93 16.79 -14.65
C THR A 93 20.46 16.74 -14.26
N LEU A 94 19.93 17.90 -13.88
CA LEU A 94 18.52 18.06 -13.50
C LEU A 94 17.58 17.91 -14.71
N SER A 95 16.34 17.51 -14.44
CA SER A 95 15.34 17.31 -15.49
C SER A 95 14.86 18.65 -16.10
N PRO A 96 14.34 18.69 -17.34
CA PRO A 96 13.81 19.92 -17.95
C PRO A 96 12.68 20.62 -17.19
N ASN A 97 12.05 19.96 -16.21
CA ASN A 97 10.97 20.50 -15.39
C ASN A 97 11.42 20.79 -13.93
N SER A 98 12.72 20.73 -13.63
CA SER A 98 13.26 20.90 -12.27
C SER A 98 13.34 22.36 -11.78
N GLN A 99 12.77 23.34 -12.49
CA GLN A 99 12.73 24.75 -12.08
C GLN A 99 12.22 24.93 -10.63
N THR A 100 11.13 24.27 -10.26
CA THR A 100 10.54 24.39 -8.91
C THR A 100 11.48 23.88 -7.81
N LEU A 101 12.28 22.84 -8.10
CA LEU A 101 13.28 22.31 -7.16
C LEU A 101 14.46 23.29 -7.02
N LEU A 102 14.89 23.91 -8.13
CA LEU A 102 15.93 24.95 -8.11
C LEU A 102 15.46 26.19 -7.32
N ASP A 103 14.22 26.64 -7.52
CA ASP A 103 13.62 27.72 -6.74
C ASP A 103 13.54 27.38 -5.24
N GLN A 104 13.16 26.15 -4.89
CA GLN A 104 13.12 25.69 -3.50
C GLN A 104 14.51 25.60 -2.86
N LEU A 105 15.51 25.07 -3.56
CA LEU A 105 16.90 25.03 -3.09
C LEU A 105 17.51 26.43 -2.91
N GLN A 106 17.04 27.43 -3.65
CA GLN A 106 17.52 28.82 -3.53
C GLN A 106 16.77 29.68 -2.50
N LYS A 107 15.53 29.32 -2.13
CA LYS A 107 14.60 30.22 -1.40
C LYS A 107 13.88 29.57 -0.21
N GLY A 108 13.87 28.25 -0.12
CA GLY A 108 13.16 27.52 0.94
C GLY A 108 13.98 27.41 2.24
N PRO A 109 13.33 27.12 3.37
CA PRO A 109 14.03 26.66 4.55
C PRO A 109 14.68 25.30 4.24
N LEU A 110 16.00 25.22 4.36
CA LEU A 110 16.72 23.95 4.25
C LEU A 110 16.49 23.13 5.54
N SER A 111 16.18 21.85 5.39
CA SER A 111 16.09 20.91 6.50
C SER A 111 17.45 20.73 7.18
N ASP A 112 17.42 20.37 8.46
CA ASP A 112 18.60 19.77 9.11
C ASP A 112 18.99 18.44 8.43
N THR A 113 20.24 18.02 8.61
CA THR A 113 20.76 16.77 8.04
C THR A 113 20.05 15.54 8.61
N ASN A 114 19.67 15.56 9.90
CA ASN A 114 18.95 14.46 10.53
C ASN A 114 17.47 14.43 10.12
N ASP A 115 16.81 15.59 10.00
CA ASP A 115 15.47 15.70 9.41
C ASP A 115 15.45 15.24 7.95
N TYR A 116 16.47 15.60 7.16
CA TYR A 116 16.63 15.12 5.78
C TYR A 116 16.86 13.60 5.73
N ALA A 117 17.69 13.04 6.61
CA ALA A 117 17.92 11.60 6.70
C ALA A 117 16.64 10.83 7.06
N LEU A 118 15.87 11.32 8.06
CA LEU A 118 14.56 10.76 8.43
C LEU A 118 13.53 10.88 7.29
N HIS A 119 13.53 11.99 6.55
CA HIS A 119 12.65 12.17 5.40
C HIS A 119 13.04 11.26 4.22
N LEU A 120 14.35 11.06 4.00
CA LEU A 120 14.88 10.16 2.98
C LEU A 120 14.58 8.70 3.32
N GLU A 121 14.83 8.26 4.56
CA GLU A 121 14.44 6.92 5.03
C GLU A 121 12.92 6.71 4.92
N GLY A 122 12.14 7.73 5.29
CA GLY A 122 10.68 7.72 5.16
C GLY A 122 10.20 7.59 3.71
N GLU A 123 10.75 8.36 2.77
CA GLU A 123 10.45 8.22 1.34
C GLU A 123 11.01 6.91 0.76
N GLU A 124 12.18 6.42 1.18
CA GLU A 124 12.70 5.11 0.76
C GLU A 124 11.77 3.97 1.18
N GLN A 125 11.32 3.93 2.45
CA GLN A 125 10.33 2.97 2.90
C GLN A 125 8.97 3.18 2.19
N ALA A 126 8.57 4.43 1.93
CA ALA A 126 7.37 4.74 1.14
C ALA A 126 7.51 4.44 -0.37
N ILE A 127 8.72 4.25 -0.90
CA ILE A 127 9.00 3.83 -2.28
C ILE A 127 8.94 2.30 -2.42
N HIS A 128 9.23 1.55 -1.35
CA HIS A 128 9.11 0.09 -1.27
C HIS A 128 7.66 -0.45 -1.26
N ARG A 129 6.79 0.09 -2.14
CA ARG A 129 5.35 -0.27 -2.25
C ARG A 129 5.07 -1.64 -2.87
N GLY A 130 6.09 -2.36 -3.34
CA GLY A 130 5.99 -3.75 -3.74
C GLY A 130 6.17 -4.69 -2.55
N PHE A 131 5.52 -5.86 -2.60
CA PHE A 131 5.76 -6.97 -1.67
C PHE A 131 7.06 -7.72 -1.99
N GLU A 132 8.11 -6.99 -2.39
CA GLU A 132 9.43 -7.60 -2.63
C GLU A 132 10.12 -7.90 -1.30
N ASN A 133 10.20 -6.89 -0.43
CA ASN A 133 10.66 -7.00 0.95
C ASN A 133 9.45 -6.91 1.90
N LEU A 134 9.52 -7.59 3.05
CA LEU A 134 8.51 -7.54 4.10
C LEU A 134 8.83 -6.45 5.14
N LEU A 135 7.98 -5.45 5.28
CA LEU A 135 8.09 -4.40 6.31
C LEU A 135 7.77 -4.94 7.71
N CYS A 136 6.98 -6.01 7.81
CA CYS A 136 6.59 -6.60 9.08
C CYS A 136 7.75 -7.19 9.88
N LEU A 137 8.87 -7.56 9.24
CA LEU A 137 9.98 -8.27 9.90
C LEU A 137 10.70 -7.42 10.94
N SER A 138 10.93 -6.13 10.67
CA SER A 138 11.50 -5.18 11.63
C SER A 138 10.47 -4.65 12.64
N ALA A 139 9.18 -4.79 12.34
CA ALA A 139 8.08 -4.26 13.13
C ALA A 139 7.34 -5.30 14.00
N MET A 140 7.79 -6.57 13.96
CA MET A 140 7.32 -7.62 14.88
C MET A 140 8.30 -7.81 16.04
N GLN A 141 7.77 -8.28 17.16
CA GLN A 141 8.48 -8.53 18.41
C GLN A 141 8.37 -10.01 18.79
N ASN A 142 9.32 -10.55 19.54
CA ASN A 142 9.20 -11.89 20.15
C ASN A 142 8.86 -13.03 19.15
N VAL A 143 9.37 -12.94 17.92
CA VAL A 143 9.22 -13.95 16.85
C VAL A 143 10.58 -14.30 16.30
N GLU A 144 10.89 -15.61 16.27
CA GLU A 144 12.01 -16.16 15.51
C GLU A 144 11.64 -16.16 14.01
N GLN A 145 12.50 -15.57 13.19
CA GLN A 145 12.24 -15.39 11.75
C GLN A 145 12.65 -16.66 10.99
N PHE A 146 11.69 -17.29 10.31
CA PHE A 146 11.92 -18.49 9.51
C PHE A 146 11.62 -18.24 8.03
N GLU A 147 12.57 -18.58 7.15
CA GLU A 147 12.49 -18.40 5.68
C GLU A 147 11.23 -19.04 5.06
N TYR A 148 10.67 -20.10 5.65
CA TYR A 148 9.41 -20.69 5.16
C TYR A 148 8.19 -19.79 5.45
N GLN A 149 8.13 -19.15 6.62
CA GLN A 149 7.05 -18.22 7.00
C GLN A 149 7.13 -16.92 6.20
N GLU A 150 8.34 -16.43 5.93
CA GLU A 150 8.57 -15.30 5.03
C GLU A 150 8.09 -15.59 3.61
N ARG A 151 8.46 -16.75 3.04
CA ARG A 151 8.00 -17.17 1.70
C ARG A 151 6.49 -17.41 1.67
N ALA A 152 5.88 -17.95 2.72
CA ALA A 152 4.43 -18.08 2.83
C ALA A 152 3.73 -16.71 2.84
N CYS A 153 4.24 -15.77 3.63
CA CYS A 153 3.76 -14.38 3.67
C CYS A 153 3.88 -13.71 2.29
N LEU A 154 5.08 -13.70 1.69
CA LEU A 154 5.34 -13.17 0.34
C LEU A 154 4.40 -13.76 -0.71
N ARG A 155 4.17 -15.07 -0.70
CA ARG A 155 3.25 -15.77 -1.62
C ARG A 155 1.79 -15.32 -1.44
N ILE A 156 1.33 -15.13 -0.21
CA ILE A 156 -0.03 -14.64 0.07
C ILE A 156 -0.21 -13.21 -0.45
N LEU A 157 0.79 -12.36 -0.26
CA LEU A 157 0.78 -10.96 -0.66
C LEU A 157 0.86 -10.78 -2.19
N ARG A 158 1.80 -11.47 -2.84
CA ARG A 158 2.06 -11.41 -4.29
C ARG A 158 1.01 -12.16 -5.10
N ASP A 159 0.87 -13.47 -4.86
CA ASP A 159 0.19 -14.39 -5.77
C ASP A 159 -1.26 -14.63 -5.37
N MET A 160 -1.50 -14.92 -4.09
CA MET A 160 -2.86 -15.15 -3.56
C MET A 160 -3.63 -13.84 -3.35
N ARG A 161 -2.96 -12.69 -3.57
CA ARG A 161 -3.49 -11.32 -3.46
C ARG A 161 -4.30 -11.08 -2.17
N GLY A 162 -3.75 -11.50 -1.04
CA GLY A 162 -4.35 -11.34 0.29
C GLY A 162 -5.44 -12.37 0.64
N ARG A 163 -5.77 -13.30 -0.26
CA ARG A 163 -6.75 -14.38 -0.02
C ARG A 163 -6.04 -15.72 0.11
N GLY A 164 -5.24 -15.84 1.17
CA GLY A 164 -4.47 -17.03 1.50
C GLY A 164 -5.31 -18.14 2.13
N LEU A 165 -4.83 -19.38 2.00
CA LEU A 165 -5.23 -20.53 2.83
C LEU A 165 -3.95 -21.21 3.30
N LEU A 166 -3.60 -21.04 4.57
CA LEU A 166 -2.47 -21.73 5.21
C LEU A 166 -2.91 -23.15 5.55
N ALA A 167 -2.21 -24.16 5.00
CA ALA A 167 -2.70 -25.54 4.93
C ALA A 167 -1.61 -26.62 5.19
N ASP A 168 -0.44 -26.17 5.62
CA ASP A 168 0.76 -26.95 5.94
C ASP A 168 0.57 -27.70 7.28
N GLU A 169 1.60 -28.38 7.78
CA GLU A 169 1.51 -29.20 8.98
C GLU A 169 1.18 -28.40 10.27
N VAL A 170 0.64 -29.12 11.26
CA VAL A 170 0.30 -28.58 12.60
C VAL A 170 1.58 -28.31 13.37
N GLY A 171 1.71 -27.11 13.94
CA GLY A 171 2.89 -26.68 14.69
C GLY A 171 3.81 -25.71 13.96
N LEU A 172 3.74 -25.63 12.62
CA LEU A 172 4.58 -24.74 11.79
C LEU A 172 4.28 -23.22 11.92
N GLY A 173 3.50 -22.79 12.93
CA GLY A 173 3.35 -21.36 13.24
C GLY A 173 2.37 -20.57 12.38
N LYS A 174 1.28 -21.16 11.88
CA LYS A 174 0.27 -20.49 11.03
C LYS A 174 -0.31 -19.20 11.62
N THR A 175 -0.41 -19.12 12.94
CA THR A 175 -0.80 -17.89 13.65
C THR A 175 0.20 -16.76 13.41
N VAL A 176 1.49 -17.07 13.39
CA VAL A 176 2.58 -16.12 13.07
C VAL A 176 2.54 -15.75 11.59
N GLU A 177 2.39 -16.70 10.67
CA GLU A 177 2.28 -16.42 9.22
C GLU A 177 1.09 -15.50 8.90
N ALA A 178 -0.08 -15.77 9.51
CA ALA A 178 -1.26 -14.91 9.39
C ALA A 178 -1.06 -13.53 10.04
N ALA A 179 -0.37 -13.47 11.18
CA ALA A 179 -0.04 -12.23 11.86
C ALA A 179 0.99 -11.38 11.10
N MET A 180 1.97 -11.99 10.42
CA MET A 180 2.91 -11.36 9.49
C MET A 180 2.15 -10.71 8.33
N VAL A 181 1.29 -11.47 7.64
CA VAL A 181 0.46 -10.97 6.53
C VAL A 181 -0.41 -9.80 6.99
N LEU A 182 -1.04 -9.91 8.16
CA LEU A 182 -1.84 -8.83 8.75
C LEU A 182 -1.01 -7.58 9.05
N LYS A 183 0.11 -7.72 9.77
CA LYS A 183 0.99 -6.61 10.15
C LYS A 183 1.55 -5.92 8.90
N GLU A 184 1.92 -6.67 7.86
CA GLU A 184 2.36 -6.14 6.57
C GLU A 184 1.28 -5.28 5.89
N TYR A 185 0.05 -5.79 5.79
CA TYR A 185 -1.06 -5.03 5.21
C TYR A 185 -1.43 -3.79 6.03
N MET A 186 -1.28 -3.83 7.37
CA MET A 186 -1.50 -2.66 8.23
C MET A 186 -0.39 -1.60 8.10
N LEU A 187 0.89 -2.00 8.09
CA LEU A 187 2.03 -1.10 7.88
C LEU A 187 1.95 -0.38 6.52
N ARG A 188 1.47 -1.08 5.48
CA ARG A 188 1.25 -0.51 4.14
C ARG A 188 -0.04 0.33 4.03
N GLY A 189 -0.78 0.52 5.13
CA GLY A 189 -2.03 1.29 5.17
C GLY A 189 -3.20 0.68 4.39
N LEU A 190 -3.08 -0.59 3.95
CA LEU A 190 -4.04 -1.29 3.10
C LEU A 190 -5.19 -1.93 3.89
N VAL A 191 -4.98 -2.17 5.19
CA VAL A 191 -5.95 -2.76 6.11
C VAL A 191 -6.02 -1.92 7.38
N ARG A 192 -7.23 -1.57 7.82
CA ARG A 192 -7.50 -0.78 9.03
C ARG A 192 -8.58 -1.38 9.92
N ARG A 193 -9.59 -2.05 9.33
CA ARG A 193 -10.61 -2.82 10.07
C ARG A 193 -10.43 -4.32 9.82
N VAL A 194 -10.35 -5.11 10.88
CA VAL A 194 -9.96 -6.52 10.87
C VAL A 194 -10.89 -7.34 11.76
N LEU A 195 -11.37 -8.46 11.22
CA LEU A 195 -12.11 -9.48 11.97
C LEU A 195 -11.32 -10.79 12.02
N VAL A 196 -11.09 -11.30 13.22
CA VAL A 196 -10.41 -12.58 13.48
C VAL A 196 -11.44 -13.57 14.04
N LEU A 197 -11.82 -14.57 13.22
CA LEU A 197 -12.78 -15.62 13.56
C LEU A 197 -12.05 -16.90 13.96
N VAL A 198 -12.25 -17.34 15.20
CA VAL A 198 -11.48 -18.45 15.80
C VAL A 198 -12.38 -19.39 16.61
N PRO A 199 -11.93 -20.61 16.95
CA PRO A 199 -12.51 -21.39 18.04
C PRO A 199 -12.53 -20.59 19.36
N ALA A 200 -13.59 -20.73 20.18
CA ALA A 200 -13.73 -19.99 21.43
C ALA A 200 -12.51 -20.14 22.38
N SER A 201 -11.90 -21.33 22.42
CA SER A 201 -10.70 -21.64 23.19
C SER A 201 -9.44 -20.87 22.76
N LEU A 202 -9.36 -20.41 21.51
CA LEU A 202 -8.18 -19.73 20.94
C LEU A 202 -8.31 -18.20 20.94
N THR A 203 -9.46 -17.64 21.36
CA THR A 203 -9.70 -16.18 21.39
C THR A 203 -8.68 -15.41 22.22
N ILE A 204 -8.28 -15.94 23.38
CA ILE A 204 -7.28 -15.32 24.26
C ILE A 204 -5.88 -15.44 23.64
N GLN A 205 -5.49 -16.64 23.19
CA GLN A 205 -4.19 -16.87 22.55
C GLN A 205 -3.99 -15.94 21.34
N TRP A 206 -4.98 -15.79 20.46
CA TRP A 206 -4.90 -14.86 19.32
C TRP A 206 -4.78 -13.40 19.77
N GLN A 207 -5.41 -13.00 20.87
CA GLN A 207 -5.27 -11.64 21.43
C GLN A 207 -3.86 -11.41 21.99
N GLU A 208 -3.31 -12.39 22.70
CA GLU A 208 -1.97 -12.34 23.29
C GLU A 208 -0.88 -12.41 22.22
N GLU A 209 -1.01 -13.26 21.19
CA GLU A 209 -0.07 -13.30 20.07
C GLU A 209 -0.10 -12.00 19.25
N LEU A 210 -1.28 -11.49 18.86
CA LEU A 210 -1.36 -10.25 18.08
C LEU A 210 -0.88 -9.02 18.88
N LYS A 211 -1.07 -9.00 20.19
CA LYS A 211 -0.50 -7.96 21.05
C LYS A 211 1.03 -8.12 21.20
N ASN A 212 1.51 -9.29 21.64
CA ASN A 212 2.91 -9.49 22.04
C ASN A 212 3.86 -9.63 20.84
N LYS A 213 3.34 -9.94 19.64
CA LYS A 213 4.14 -10.10 18.41
C LYS A 213 3.98 -8.95 17.42
N CYS A 214 2.80 -8.32 17.36
CA CYS A 214 2.50 -7.30 16.35
C CYS A 214 2.17 -5.92 16.94
N ASP A 215 2.10 -5.77 18.27
CA ASP A 215 1.56 -4.59 18.97
C ASP A 215 0.15 -4.18 18.50
N LEU A 216 -0.72 -5.18 18.27
CA LEU A 216 -2.09 -4.97 17.82
C LEU A 216 -3.08 -5.26 18.96
N ASN A 217 -3.66 -4.19 19.50
CA ASN A 217 -4.58 -4.26 20.64
C ASN A 217 -6.02 -4.61 20.21
N PHE A 218 -6.24 -5.87 19.84
CA PHE A 218 -7.55 -6.41 19.47
C PHE A 218 -8.54 -6.47 20.66
N VAL A 219 -9.82 -6.27 20.38
CA VAL A 219 -10.94 -6.41 21.34
C VAL A 219 -11.59 -7.78 21.18
N LEU A 220 -11.95 -8.44 22.31
CA LEU A 220 -12.75 -9.67 22.30
C LEU A 220 -14.25 -9.33 22.25
N ALA A 221 -14.95 -9.83 21.22
CA ALA A 221 -16.40 -9.76 21.11
C ALA A 221 -17.09 -10.38 22.34
N GLY A 222 -18.24 -9.83 22.73
CA GLY A 222 -19.06 -10.35 23.84
C GLY A 222 -18.52 -10.11 25.27
N ARG A 223 -17.26 -9.72 25.48
CA ARG A 223 -16.71 -9.43 26.83
C ARG A 223 -16.85 -7.97 27.29
N LYS A 224 -16.91 -7.01 26.38
CA LYS A 224 -17.13 -5.58 26.67
C LYS A 224 -18.38 -5.08 25.92
N ARG A 225 -19.05 -4.01 26.38
CA ARG A 225 -20.24 -3.48 25.68
C ARG A 225 -19.94 -2.84 24.31
N ASN A 226 -18.73 -2.32 24.12
CA ASN A 226 -18.37 -1.48 22.96
C ASN A 226 -17.51 -2.22 21.93
N TRP A 227 -17.67 -3.53 21.75
CA TRP A 227 -16.95 -4.25 20.70
C TRP A 227 -17.47 -3.90 19.29
N GLU A 228 -18.72 -3.44 19.20
CA GLU A 228 -19.44 -3.18 17.95
C GLU A 228 -18.79 -2.06 17.10
N GLU A 229 -18.06 -1.12 17.71
CA GLU A 229 -17.37 -0.01 17.00
C GLU A 229 -15.90 -0.34 16.66
N SER A 230 -15.32 -1.36 17.31
CA SER A 230 -13.87 -1.58 17.31
C SER A 230 -13.33 -1.92 15.91
N PRO A 231 -12.23 -1.29 15.46
CA PRO A 231 -11.61 -1.64 14.18
C PRO A 231 -10.89 -2.99 14.23
N LEU A 232 -10.43 -3.46 15.40
CA LEU A 232 -9.65 -4.69 15.53
C LEU A 232 -10.39 -5.68 16.44
N LEU A 233 -11.13 -6.62 15.85
CA LEU A 233 -12.07 -7.48 16.56
C LEU A 233 -11.69 -8.97 16.45
N ILE A 234 -11.55 -9.65 17.59
CA ILE A 234 -11.52 -11.11 17.68
C ILE A 234 -12.90 -11.59 18.14
N CYS A 235 -13.48 -12.55 17.43
CA CYS A 235 -14.77 -13.14 17.78
C CYS A 235 -14.70 -14.67 17.66
N SER A 236 -15.35 -15.40 18.57
CA SER A 236 -15.49 -16.84 18.39
C SER A 236 -16.53 -17.13 17.32
N LEU A 237 -16.32 -18.19 16.52
CA LEU A 237 -17.29 -18.61 15.50
C LEU A 237 -18.69 -18.86 16.09
N ASP A 238 -18.78 -19.30 17.33
CA ASP A 238 -20.06 -19.59 17.99
C ASP A 238 -20.73 -18.30 18.51
N THR A 239 -19.94 -17.34 19.01
CA THR A 239 -20.41 -15.98 19.33
C THR A 239 -20.93 -15.26 18.08
N ALA A 240 -20.22 -15.39 16.95
CA ALA A 240 -20.54 -14.75 15.68
C ALA A 240 -21.81 -15.31 15.01
N LYS A 241 -22.15 -16.58 15.23
CA LYS A 241 -23.36 -17.22 14.68
C LYS A 241 -24.67 -16.80 15.35
N THR A 242 -24.64 -16.23 16.55
CA THR A 242 -25.87 -15.79 17.24
C THR A 242 -26.53 -14.65 16.46
N HIS A 243 -27.87 -14.66 16.31
CA HIS A 243 -28.59 -13.76 15.39
C HIS A 243 -28.17 -12.29 15.52
N ARG A 244 -28.20 -11.75 16.75
CA ARG A 244 -27.79 -10.37 17.05
C ARG A 244 -26.37 -10.08 16.56
N ASN A 245 -25.40 -10.91 16.94
CA ASN A 245 -24.01 -10.66 16.62
C ASN A 245 -23.71 -10.87 15.12
N ARG A 246 -24.39 -11.83 14.48
CA ARG A 246 -24.32 -12.06 13.03
C ARG A 246 -24.76 -10.81 12.27
N GLU A 247 -25.88 -10.21 12.66
CA GLU A 247 -26.43 -8.99 12.07
C GLU A 247 -25.47 -7.79 12.29
N THR A 248 -25.01 -7.57 13.53
CA THR A 248 -24.01 -6.53 13.84
C THR A 248 -22.71 -6.69 13.06
N LEU A 249 -22.22 -7.92 12.85
CA LEU A 249 -20.99 -8.20 12.11
C LEU A 249 -21.17 -8.05 10.58
N LEU A 250 -22.31 -8.46 10.02
CA LEU A 250 -22.60 -8.33 8.59
C LEU A 250 -22.87 -6.87 8.17
N ASN A 251 -23.37 -6.05 9.10
CA ASN A 251 -23.55 -4.61 8.89
C ASN A 251 -22.23 -3.80 8.98
N GLN A 252 -21.08 -4.45 9.18
CA GLN A 252 -19.78 -3.80 9.28
C GLN A 252 -18.86 -4.11 8.09
N SER A 253 -18.14 -3.09 7.63
CA SER A 253 -17.01 -3.26 6.72
C SER A 253 -15.76 -3.68 7.51
N PHE A 254 -15.15 -4.77 7.05
CA PHE A 254 -13.80 -5.19 7.42
C PHE A 254 -12.94 -5.25 6.15
N ASP A 255 -11.73 -4.71 6.21
CA ASP A 255 -10.76 -4.75 5.11
C ASP A 255 -10.10 -6.14 5.00
N MET A 256 -10.01 -6.85 6.14
CA MET A 256 -9.49 -8.21 6.24
C MET A 256 -10.34 -9.06 7.20
N VAL A 257 -10.55 -10.33 6.83
CA VAL A 257 -11.10 -11.36 7.71
C VAL A 257 -10.12 -12.54 7.76
N ILE A 258 -9.70 -12.91 8.97
CA ILE A 258 -8.84 -14.08 9.24
C ILE A 258 -9.73 -15.16 9.86
N VAL A 259 -9.57 -16.42 9.43
CA VAL A 259 -10.39 -17.54 9.89
C VAL A 259 -9.50 -18.72 10.28
N ASP A 260 -9.38 -18.97 11.58
CA ASP A 260 -8.65 -20.12 12.13
C ASP A 260 -9.56 -21.36 12.23
N ALA A 261 -8.94 -22.54 12.20
CA ALA A 261 -9.61 -23.84 12.22
C ALA A 261 -10.75 -23.96 11.17
N ALA A 262 -10.56 -23.38 9.97
CA ALA A 262 -11.56 -23.33 8.91
C ALA A 262 -12.14 -24.70 8.48
N HIS A 263 -11.46 -25.81 8.78
CA HIS A 263 -11.98 -27.17 8.67
C HIS A 263 -13.27 -27.42 9.48
N ARG A 264 -13.61 -26.54 10.45
CA ARG A 264 -14.87 -26.56 11.22
C ARG A 264 -16.06 -25.97 10.44
N LEU A 265 -15.85 -25.44 9.23
CA LEU A 265 -16.87 -24.78 8.40
C LEU A 265 -17.41 -25.69 7.27
N ARG A 266 -17.38 -27.02 7.44
CA ARG A 266 -17.70 -28.00 6.38
C ARG A 266 -19.17 -28.02 5.90
N ASN A 267 -20.12 -27.41 6.60
CA ASN A 267 -21.53 -27.47 6.23
C ASN A 267 -21.94 -26.33 5.30
N HIS A 268 -21.98 -26.62 4.00
CA HIS A 268 -22.47 -25.71 2.94
C HIS A 268 -23.94 -25.28 3.12
N GLN A 269 -24.70 -26.00 3.96
CA GLN A 269 -26.10 -25.71 4.30
C GLN A 269 -26.26 -24.71 5.47
N THR A 270 -25.18 -24.14 6.00
CA THR A 270 -25.24 -23.21 7.14
C THR A 270 -25.49 -21.76 6.67
N LEU A 271 -26.69 -21.51 6.15
CA LEU A 271 -27.19 -20.18 5.79
C LEU A 271 -28.16 -19.63 6.84
#